data_AF-A0A074XH21-F1
#
_entry.id   AF-A0A074XH21-F1
#
_cell.length_a   1.000
_cell.length_b   1.000
_cell.length_c   1.000
_cell.angle_alpha   90.00
_cell.angle_beta   90.00
_cell.angle_gamma   90.00
#
_symmetry.space_group_name_H-M   'P 1'
#
loop_
_entity.id
_entity.type
_entity.pdbx_description
1 polymer ?
#
loop_
_entity_poly.entity_id
_entity_poly.type
_entity_poly.pdbx_seq_one_letter_code
_entity_poly.pdbx_strand_id
1 'polypeptide(L)'
;MSLEILHAYRHLLRTSLHAIRHAKPARYTLLTHLRHCFRSTPQSASSSYDAPTTTRTLEFLTNAVKYKGVEEKVVRNLIHVWGCRGRDVPSIL
;
A
#
# COMPACT_ATOMS: atom_id res chain seq x y z
N MET A 1 -3.85 -7.68 -16.49
CA MET A 1 -2.89 -6.67 -15.98
C MET A 1 -1.64 -6.74 -16.84
N SER A 2 -1.08 -5.59 -17.25
CA SER A 2 0.19 -5.56 -17.98
C SER A 2 1.36 -6.02 -17.09
N LEU A 3 2.47 -6.47 -17.70
CA LEU A 3 3.64 -6.96 -16.97
C LEU A 3 4.25 -5.89 -16.06
N GLU A 4 4.25 -4.63 -16.49
CA GLU A 4 4.75 -3.49 -15.73
C GLU A 4 3.95 -3.27 -14.43
N ILE A 5 2.62 -3.36 -14.49
CA ILE A 5 1.74 -3.24 -13.33
C ILE A 5 2.00 -4.39 -12.33
N LEU A 6 2.27 -5.61 -12.83
CA LEU A 6 2.61 -6.74 -11.96
C LEU A 6 3.96 -6.55 -11.27
N HIS A 7 4.96 -6.02 -11.96
CA HIS A 7 6.25 -5.70 -11.37
C HIS A 7 6.11 -4.60 -10.31
N ALA A 8 5.44 -3.50 -10.63
CA ALA A 8 5.13 -2.42 -9.71
C ALA A 8 4.42 -2.92 -8.44
N TYR A 9 3.37 -3.72 -8.61
CA TYR A 9 2.65 -4.35 -7.52
C TYR A 9 3.58 -5.18 -6.62
N ARG A 10 4.45 -6.01 -7.21
CA ARG A 10 5.40 -6.84 -6.46
C ARG A 10 6.42 -6.00 -5.69
N HIS A 11 6.95 -4.94 -6.29
CA HIS A 11 7.90 -4.04 -5.64
C HIS A 11 7.26 -3.28 -4.48
N LEU A 12 6.07 -2.71 -4.70
CA LEU A 12 5.33 -1.99 -3.66
C LEU A 12 4.96 -2.93 -2.51
N LEU A 13 4.51 -4.14 -2.82
CA LEU A 13 4.15 -5.12 -1.80
C LEU A 13 5.34 -5.50 -0.93
N ARG A 14 6.50 -5.82 -1.53
CA ARG A 14 7.70 -6.22 -0.77
C ARG A 14 8.23 -5.06 0.08
N THR A 15 8.42 -3.89 -0.53
CA THR A 15 8.99 -2.72 0.16
C THR A 15 8.11 -2.24 1.31
N SER A 16 6.79 -2.20 1.11
CA SER A 16 5.87 -1.81 2.18
C SER A 16 5.82 -2.80 3.35
N LEU A 17 5.91 -4.11 3.09
CA LEU A 17 6.02 -5.13 4.14
C LEU A 17 7.30 -4.97 4.96
N HIS A 18 8.42 -4.63 4.30
CA HIS A 18 9.66 -4.31 5.00
C HIS A 18 9.53 -3.02 5.81
N ALA A 19 8.86 -1.99 5.28
CA ALA A 19 8.69 -0.71 5.96
C ALA A 19 7.95 -0.86 7.31
N ILE A 20 6.97 -1.77 7.36
CA ILE A 20 6.26 -2.10 8.60
C ILE A 20 6.90 -3.23 9.42
N ARG A 21 8.06 -3.74 9.00
CA ARG A 21 8.76 -4.86 9.63
C ARG A 21 7.87 -6.08 9.85
N HIS A 22 6.96 -6.34 8.91
CA HIS A 22 5.97 -7.42 8.97
C HIS A 22 5.07 -7.43 10.23
N ALA A 23 4.87 -6.26 10.87
CA ALA A 23 4.07 -6.15 12.08
C ALA A 23 2.62 -6.67 11.90
N LYS A 24 2.11 -7.37 12.91
CA LYS A 24 0.69 -7.77 13.01
C LYS A 24 -0.04 -6.73 13.87
N PRO A 25 -1.27 -6.29 13.51
CA PRO A 25 -2.11 -6.71 12.39
C PRO A 25 -1.82 -5.98 11.06
N ALA A 26 -0.95 -4.97 11.06
CA ALA A 26 -0.69 -4.07 9.93
C ALA A 26 -0.44 -4.77 8.58
N ARG A 27 0.29 -5.90 8.58
CA ARG A 27 0.56 -6.67 7.36
C ARG A 27 -0.70 -7.12 6.63
N TYR A 28 -1.75 -7.51 7.35
CA TYR A 28 -2.97 -8.04 6.76
C TYR A 28 -3.79 -6.90 6.16
N THR A 29 -3.94 -5.80 6.91
CA THR A 29 -4.58 -4.57 6.42
C THR A 29 -3.92 -4.09 5.13
N LEU A 30 -2.59 -4.04 5.12
CA LEU A 30 -1.82 -3.62 3.95
C LEU A 30 -2.06 -4.55 2.75
N LEU A 31 -1.95 -5.86 2.95
CA LEU A 31 -2.17 -6.85 1.88
C LEU A 31 -3.57 -6.73 1.27
N THR A 32 -4.60 -6.61 2.13
CA THR A 32 -5.99 -6.49 1.68
C THR A 32 -6.20 -5.19 0.91
N HIS A 33 -5.72 -4.07 1.46
CA HIS A 33 -5.85 -2.76 0.82
C HIS A 33 -5.14 -2.72 -0.54
N LEU A 34 -3.89 -3.16 -0.60
CA LEU A 34 -3.09 -3.13 -1.83
C LEU A 34 -3.70 -4.05 -2.90
N ARG A 35 -4.16 -5.26 -2.53
CA ARG A 35 -4.89 -6.14 -3.46
C ARG A 35 -6.18 -5.50 -3.95
N HIS A 36 -6.94 -4.86 -3.06
CA HIS A 36 -8.20 -4.21 -3.42
C HIS A 36 -7.97 -3.05 -4.39
N CYS A 37 -6.98 -2.19 -4.15
CA CYS A 37 -6.63 -1.09 -5.07
C CYS A 37 -6.29 -1.63 -6.47
N PHE A 38 -5.36 -2.58 -6.56
CA PHE A 38 -4.94 -3.10 -7.86
C PHE A 38 -6.03 -3.90 -8.58
N ARG A 39 -6.90 -4.62 -7.86
CA ARG A 39 -7.98 -5.44 -8.47
C ARG A 39 -9.24 -4.65 -8.81
N SER A 40 -9.60 -3.65 -8.01
CA SER A 40 -10.85 -2.90 -8.17
C SER A 40 -10.72 -1.72 -9.13
N THR A 41 -9.51 -1.40 -9.59
CA THR A 41 -9.30 -0.39 -10.62
C THR A 41 -9.78 -0.96 -11.97
N PRO A 42 -10.87 -0.44 -12.57
CA PRO A 42 -11.40 -0.96 -13.82
C PRO A 42 -10.38 -0.76 -14.94
N GLN A 43 -10.17 -1.79 -15.76
CA GLN A 43 -9.26 -1.76 -16.91
C GLN A 43 -9.69 -0.70 -17.95
N SER A 44 -10.96 -0.30 -17.93
CA SER A 44 -11.58 0.77 -18.72
C SER A 44 -11.41 2.18 -18.14
N ALA A 45 -11.06 2.30 -16.85
CA ALA A 45 -10.63 3.54 -16.21
C ALA A 45 -9.09 3.65 -16.22
N SER A 46 -8.48 3.16 -17.30
CA SER A 46 -7.07 3.27 -17.65
C SER A 46 -6.70 4.71 -18.03
N SER A 47 -7.01 5.65 -17.15
CA SER A 47 -6.23 6.87 -17.04
C SER A 47 -4.89 6.50 -16.40
N SER A 48 -4.01 5.98 -17.26
CA SER A 48 -2.59 5.65 -17.09
C SER A 48 -2.11 5.16 -15.72
N TYR A 49 -1.64 3.92 -15.70
CA TYR A 49 -0.63 3.50 -14.72
C TYR A 49 0.51 4.54 -14.72
N ASP A 50 0.63 5.28 -13.62
CA ASP A 50 1.59 6.37 -13.48
C ASP A 50 2.90 5.83 -12.88
N ALA A 51 3.78 5.38 -13.78
CA ALA A 51 5.10 4.87 -13.44
C ALA A 51 5.92 5.83 -12.54
N PRO A 52 6.04 7.14 -12.82
CA PRO A 52 6.84 8.02 -11.96
C PRO A 52 6.27 8.18 -10.56
N THR A 53 4.94 8.21 -10.38
CA THR A 53 4.34 8.25 -9.04
C THR A 53 4.58 6.95 -8.28
N THR A 54 4.54 5.81 -8.96
CA THR A 54 4.92 4.52 -8.39
C THR A 54 6.37 4.53 -7.92
N THR A 55 7.30 5.06 -8.72
CA THR A 55 8.72 5.17 -8.36
C THR A 55 8.93 6.05 -7.14
N ARG A 56 8.32 7.24 -7.07
CA ARG A 56 8.39 8.13 -5.89
C ARG A 56 7.87 7.43 -4.63
N THR A 57 6.78 6.68 -4.77
CA THR A 57 6.21 5.90 -3.67
C THR A 57 7.17 4.81 -3.19
N LEU A 58 7.85 4.13 -4.12
CA LEU A 58 8.88 3.14 -3.79
C LEU A 58 10.08 3.77 -3.08
N GLU A 59 10.53 4.95 -3.50
CA GLU A 59 11.60 5.70 -2.83
C GLU A 59 11.19 6.07 -1.39
N PHE A 60 9.99 6.60 -1.21
CA PHE A 60 9.44 6.90 0.10
C PHE A 60 9.39 5.66 1.02
N LEU A 61 8.88 4.53 0.51
CA LEU A 61 8.84 3.28 1.27
C LEU A 61 10.25 2.74 1.57
N THR A 62 11.18 2.88 0.63
CA THR A 62 12.58 2.48 0.82
C THR A 62 13.23 3.30 1.92
N ASN A 63 12.96 4.61 2.00
CA ASN A 63 13.43 5.46 3.08
C ASN A 63 12.79 5.07 4.42
N ALA A 64 11.50 4.72 4.44
CA ALA A 64 10.83 4.20 5.63
C ALA A 64 11.42 2.87 6.14
N VAL A 65 11.98 2.04 5.24
CA VAL A 65 12.72 0.82 5.62
C VAL A 65 14.08 1.16 6.22
N LYS A 66 14.82 2.08 5.59
CA LYS A 66 16.20 2.41 5.97
C LYS A 66 16.28 3.19 7.27
N TYR A 67 15.37 4.13 7.48
CA TYR A 67 15.42 5.06 8.59
C TYR A 67 14.20 4.93 9.49
N LYS A 68 14.44 4.93 10.81
CA LYS A 68 13.37 5.04 11.81
C LYS A 68 12.97 6.52 11.95
N GLY A 69 12.36 7.05 10.89
CA GLY A 69 12.09 8.47 10.71
C GLY A 69 10.62 8.83 10.68
N VAL A 70 10.31 9.94 10.01
CA VAL A 70 8.94 10.41 9.82
C VAL A 70 8.21 9.49 8.85
N GLU A 71 8.88 8.99 7.83
CA GLU A 71 8.34 8.12 6.79
C GLU A 71 7.82 6.80 7.39
N GLU A 72 8.57 6.17 8.29
CA GLU A 72 8.13 4.97 9.02
C GLU A 72 6.87 5.25 9.85
N LYS A 73 6.85 6.37 10.57
CA LYS A 73 5.69 6.80 11.37
C LYS A 73 4.47 7.06 10.49
N VAL A 74 4.64 7.73 9.36
CA VAL A 74 3.58 8.03 8.39
C VAL A 74 3.01 6.73 7.83
N VAL A 75 3.85 5.78 7.39
CA VAL A 75 3.39 4.48 6.87
C VAL A 75 2.62 3.71 7.93
N ARG A 76 3.11 3.66 9.16
CA ARG A 76 2.42 2.97 10.26
C ARG A 76 1.09 3.61 10.61
N ASN A 77 1.05 4.93 10.68
CA ASN A 77 -0.18 5.66 10.96
C ASN A 77 -1.22 5.45 9.85
N LEU A 78 -0.80 5.50 8.59
CA LEU A 78 -1.66 5.24 7.44
C LEU A 78 -2.32 3.86 7.52
N ILE A 79 -1.53 2.82 7.81
CA ILE A 79 -2.04 1.45 7.91
C ILE A 79 -2.92 1.27 9.14
N HIS A 80 -2.60 1.96 10.24
CA HIS A 80 -3.45 1.99 11.42
C HIS A 80 -4.83 2.57 11.07
N VAL A 81 -4.88 3.73 10.42
CA VAL A 81 -6.12 4.39 9.98
C VAL A 81 -6.90 3.49 9.01
N TRP A 82 -6.24 2.87 8.03
CA TRP A 82 -6.90 1.91 7.12
C TRP A 82 -7.52 0.72 7.88
N GLY A 83 -6.82 0.24 8.90
CA GLY A 83 -7.29 -0.87 9.73
C GLY A 83 -8.44 -0.49 10.65
N CYS A 84 -8.57 0.77 11.06
CA CYS A 84 -9.70 1.27 11.84
C CYS A 84 -10.90 1.60 10.96
N ARG A 85 -10.68 2.22 9.79
CA ARG A 85 -11.74 2.58 8.85
C ARG A 85 -12.58 1.39 8.36
N GLY A 86 -11.98 0.21 8.22
CA GLY A 86 -12.71 -1.02 7.89
C GLY A 86 -13.54 -1.62 9.05
N ARG A 87 -13.34 -1.14 10.29
CA ARG A 87 -14.04 -1.55 11.51
C ARG A 87 -15.10 -0.53 11.96
N ASP A 88 -14.96 0.73 11.55
CA ASP A 88 -15.84 1.84 11.94
C ASP A 88 -17.06 2.04 11.03
N VAL A 89 -17.35 1.09 10.12
CA VAL A 89 -18.63 1.06 9.41
C VAL A 89 -19.55 0.11 10.18
N PRO A 90 -20.42 0.57 11.09
CA PRO A 90 -21.50 -0.28 11.56
C PRO A 90 -22.28 -0.72 10.32
N SER A 91 -22.41 -2.03 10.13
CA SER A 91 -23.28 -2.62 9.13
C SER A 91 -24.72 -2.33 9.54
N ILE A 92 -25.14 -1.08 9.43
CA ILE A 92 -26.54 -0.70 9.56
C ILE A 92 -27.18 -1.08 8.23
N LEU A 93 -27.82 -2.24 8.27
CA LEU A 93 -28.97 -2.73 7.50
C LEU A 93 -29.07 -2.29 6.04
#